data_AF-A0A845U726-F1
#
_entry.id   AF-A0A845U726-F1
#
_cell.length_a   1.000
_cell.length_b   1.000
_cell.length_c   1.000
_cell.angle_alpha   90.00
_cell.angle_beta   90.00
_cell.angle_gamma   90.00
#
_symmetry.space_group_name_H-M   'P 1'
#
loop_
_entity.id
_entity.type
_entity.pdbx_description
1 polymer ?
#
loop_
_entity_poly.entity_id
_entity_poly.type
_entity_poly.pdbx_seq_one_letter_code
_entity_poly.pdbx_strand_id
1 'polypeptide(L)'
;MKAIAAMTQRENRKRCRAALGLWFLATLLAALLPAVAAAQQEPVPEKVPETTEEYNHRLNQLAQIVETGTGAGARAAAMDEYVIGPEDLLEITVFEAAEMSRTVRVAAGGEITLPLVGPVRAAGLTPRALESVVEELLRRTYLKDPHAGVFVREMQSHAVSVFGAVKKPGVYQIRGEKTVIEVLALAEGLADDAGDTVVVEHSATYGHSGAELPRAETVEVSLKSLLTSSDARANVRVRPGDIVKVTRAGIVYVIGEVKKPGGFLLRTNENISVLQALALAEGLTRTSAKGQTRILRTNPDTGKREELRVPLGDVLSGRAPDPVLQARDIVFVPNSAVKSALLRGSEAAISIVSGALIYHR
;
A
#
# COMPACT_ATOMS: atom_id res chain seq x y z
N MET A 1 -57.28 58.52 -21.36
CA MET A 1 -56.35 57.87 -20.41
C MET A 1 -55.95 56.51 -20.99
N LYS A 2 -54.70 56.42 -21.49
CA LYS A 2 -53.88 55.23 -21.84
C LYS A 2 -54.61 54.09 -22.61
N ALA A 3 -54.52 53.89 -23.93
CA ALA A 3 -53.37 53.87 -24.87
C ALA A 3 -52.26 52.92 -24.35
N ILE A 4 -51.80 51.86 -25.03
CA ILE A 4 -51.25 51.79 -26.41
C ILE A 4 -51.14 50.32 -26.89
N ALA A 5 -51.50 50.09 -28.17
CA ALA A 5 -51.02 49.18 -29.23
C ALA A 5 -50.72 47.68 -28.93
N ALA A 6 -51.35 46.70 -29.60
CA ALA A 6 -51.46 46.39 -31.04
C ALA A 6 -50.24 45.66 -31.63
N MET A 7 -50.42 44.40 -32.06
CA MET A 7 -50.41 43.99 -33.48
C MET A 7 -50.47 42.45 -33.56
N THR A 8 -51.54 41.83 -34.11
CA THR A 8 -51.72 41.52 -35.55
C THR A 8 -50.76 40.40 -35.97
N GLN A 9 -51.12 39.24 -36.53
CA GLN A 9 -52.35 38.62 -37.00
C GLN A 9 -52.00 37.13 -37.24
N ARG A 10 -52.93 36.25 -36.90
CA ARG A 10 -53.52 35.23 -37.79
C ARG A 10 -52.64 34.69 -38.93
N GLU A 11 -52.25 33.43 -38.91
CA GLU A 11 -53.10 32.24 -39.18
C GLU A 11 -53.18 31.90 -40.68
N ASN A 12 -53.07 30.59 -40.94
CA ASN A 12 -53.57 29.88 -42.11
C ASN A 12 -52.81 29.98 -43.45
N ARG A 13 -52.16 28.87 -43.83
CA ARG A 13 -52.59 27.98 -44.94
C ARG A 13 -51.48 26.98 -45.30
N LYS A 14 -51.59 25.74 -44.84
CA LYS A 14 -51.83 24.55 -45.69
C LYS A 14 -52.03 24.86 -47.18
N ARG A 15 -51.16 24.28 -48.04
CA ARG A 15 -51.39 23.62 -49.35
C ARG A 15 -50.18 23.83 -50.28
N CYS A 16 -49.48 22.74 -50.61
CA CYS A 16 -49.51 22.06 -51.92
C CYS A 16 -49.06 22.91 -53.11
N ARG A 17 -47.93 22.52 -53.72
CA ARG A 17 -47.55 22.57 -55.15
C ARG A 17 -46.15 21.93 -55.24
N ALA A 18 -45.93 20.70 -55.72
CA ALA A 18 -46.19 20.11 -57.04
C ALA A 18 -45.58 20.92 -58.19
N ALA A 19 -44.36 20.54 -58.63
CA ALA A 19 -43.83 20.55 -60.00
C ALA A 19 -42.34 20.12 -59.94
N LEU A 20 -41.97 18.91 -60.38
CA LEU A 20 -41.49 18.58 -61.74
C LEU A 20 -40.26 19.39 -62.18
N GLY A 21 -39.12 18.72 -62.38
CA GLY A 21 -37.92 19.38 -62.92
C GLY A 21 -36.68 18.49 -62.89
N LEU A 22 -36.57 17.65 -63.90
CA LEU A 22 -35.53 16.66 -64.17
C LEU A 22 -34.21 17.35 -64.63
N TRP A 23 -33.06 16.71 -64.35
CA TRP A 23 -31.73 16.82 -65.01
C TRP A 23 -30.53 17.52 -64.33
N PHE A 24 -29.40 16.81 -64.49
CA PHE A 24 -27.99 17.23 -64.46
C PHE A 24 -27.21 17.26 -63.13
N LEU A 25 -26.79 16.04 -62.76
CA LEU A 25 -25.40 15.63 -62.50
C LEU A 25 -24.32 16.74 -62.62
N ALA A 26 -23.79 17.21 -61.48
CA ALA A 26 -22.41 17.71 -61.35
C ALA A 26 -22.00 17.85 -59.87
N THR A 27 -21.11 16.96 -59.44
CA THR A 27 -20.00 17.20 -58.47
C THR A 27 -20.25 17.93 -57.15
N LEU A 28 -20.14 17.22 -56.01
CA LEU A 28 -19.13 17.50 -54.98
C LEU A 28 -19.11 16.44 -53.85
N LEU A 29 -17.99 15.72 -53.76
CA LEU A 29 -17.20 15.44 -52.55
C LEU A 29 -17.89 15.46 -51.17
N ALA A 30 -18.06 14.29 -50.52
CA ALA A 30 -18.02 14.16 -49.05
C ALA A 30 -17.90 12.69 -48.58
N ALA A 31 -16.77 12.38 -47.95
CA ALA A 31 -16.57 11.48 -46.82
C ALA A 31 -17.10 10.01 -46.89
N LEU A 32 -16.21 9.08 -47.28
CA LEU A 32 -16.20 7.73 -46.71
C LEU A 32 -15.23 7.71 -45.52
N LEU A 33 -15.79 7.68 -44.31
CA LEU A 33 -15.08 7.31 -43.08
C LEU A 33 -15.07 5.77 -42.97
N PRO A 34 -13.93 5.12 -42.67
CA PRO A 34 -13.97 3.73 -42.24
C PRO A 34 -14.58 3.70 -40.84
N ALA A 35 -15.55 2.80 -40.65
CA ALA A 35 -16.12 2.48 -39.35
C ALA A 35 -15.01 1.90 -38.46
N VAL A 36 -14.46 2.74 -37.59
CA VAL A 36 -13.63 2.30 -36.47
C VAL A 36 -14.60 1.61 -35.52
N ALA A 37 -14.61 0.28 -35.57
CA ALA A 37 -15.22 -0.54 -34.55
C ALA A 37 -14.49 -0.24 -33.23
N ALA A 38 -15.04 0.68 -32.46
CA ALA A 38 -14.68 0.89 -31.08
C ALA A 38 -15.03 -0.39 -30.33
N ALA A 39 -14.04 -1.27 -30.15
CA ALA A 39 -14.06 -2.27 -29.12
C ALA A 39 -14.19 -1.52 -27.79
N GLN A 40 -15.42 -1.43 -27.29
CA GLN A 40 -15.70 -1.01 -25.93
C GLN A 40 -15.18 -2.13 -25.04
N GLN A 41 -13.93 -2.01 -24.58
CA GLN A 41 -13.47 -2.75 -23.42
C GLN A 41 -14.36 -2.27 -22.26
N GLU A 42 -15.29 -3.12 -21.82
CA GLU A 42 -15.96 -2.91 -20.54
C GLU A 42 -14.87 -2.75 -19.46
N PRO A 43 -14.96 -1.75 -18.56
CA PRO A 43 -14.06 -1.70 -17.42
C PRO A 43 -14.37 -2.93 -16.56
N VAL A 44 -13.52 -3.95 -16.67
CA VAL A 44 -13.54 -5.11 -15.77
C VAL A 44 -13.42 -4.54 -14.36
N PRO A 45 -14.40 -4.76 -13.45
CA PRO A 45 -14.29 -4.29 -12.09
C PRO A 45 -13.08 -4.97 -11.47
N GLU A 46 -12.03 -4.18 -11.25
CA GLU A 46 -10.78 -4.65 -10.71
C GLU A 46 -11.02 -5.10 -9.27
N LYS A 47 -11.13 -6.41 -9.07
CA LYS A 47 -11.43 -7.02 -7.78
C LYS A 47 -10.30 -6.64 -6.81
N VAL A 48 -10.66 -5.96 -5.72
CA VAL A 48 -9.71 -5.63 -4.64
C VAL A 48 -9.19 -6.96 -4.08
N PRO A 49 -7.86 -7.14 -3.94
CA PRO A 49 -7.32 -8.36 -3.35
C PRO A 49 -7.87 -8.53 -1.92
N GLU A 50 -8.44 -9.69 -1.63
CA GLU A 50 -9.11 -9.98 -0.35
C GLU A 50 -8.10 -10.56 0.68
N THR A 51 -6.93 -11.03 0.21
CA THR A 51 -5.94 -11.71 1.04
C THR A 51 -4.52 -11.13 0.92
N THR A 52 -3.73 -11.25 1.99
CA THR A 52 -2.31 -10.82 2.02
C THR A 52 -1.48 -11.46 0.91
N GLU A 53 -1.78 -12.70 0.53
CA GLU A 53 -1.08 -13.39 -0.57
C GLU A 53 -1.36 -12.75 -1.93
N GLU A 54 -2.62 -12.44 -2.23
CA GLU A 54 -3.01 -11.72 -3.44
C GLU A 54 -2.40 -10.31 -3.48
N TYR A 55 -2.34 -9.63 -2.33
CA TYR A 55 -1.67 -8.35 -2.17
C TYR A 55 -0.18 -8.42 -2.52
N ASN A 56 0.51 -9.42 -2.00
CA ASN A 56 1.94 -9.64 -2.27
C ASN A 56 2.20 -9.96 -3.74
N HIS A 57 1.33 -10.73 -4.38
CA HIS A 57 1.44 -11.01 -5.81
C HIS A 57 1.32 -9.73 -6.65
N ARG A 58 0.35 -8.87 -6.33
CA ARG A 58 0.14 -7.58 -7.00
C ARG A 58 1.32 -6.62 -6.79
N LEU A 59 1.89 -6.56 -5.58
CA LEU A 59 3.10 -5.79 -5.28
C LEU A 59 4.27 -6.18 -6.20
N ASN A 60 4.51 -7.48 -6.37
CA ASN A 60 5.59 -7.98 -7.23
C ASN A 60 5.37 -7.62 -8.70
N GLN A 61 4.13 -7.70 -9.20
CA GLN A 61 3.79 -7.29 -10.57
C GLN A 61 4.02 -5.79 -10.78
N LEU A 62 3.61 -4.95 -9.82
CA LEU A 62 3.79 -3.50 -9.90
C LEU A 62 5.27 -3.11 -9.85
N ALA A 63 6.07 -3.77 -9.00
CA ALA A 63 7.53 -3.56 -8.97
C ALA A 63 8.16 -3.84 -10.34
N GLN A 64 7.79 -4.95 -11.00
CA GLN A 64 8.29 -5.29 -12.34
C GLN A 64 7.86 -4.30 -13.43
N ILE A 65 6.65 -3.75 -13.33
CA ILE A 65 6.16 -2.73 -14.27
C ILE A 65 6.93 -1.40 -14.11
N VAL A 66 7.25 -1.02 -12.88
CA VAL A 66 8.05 0.19 -12.59
C VAL A 66 9.48 0.03 -13.14
N GLU A 67 10.08 -1.16 -12.98
CA GLU A 67 11.42 -1.45 -13.53
C GLU A 67 11.45 -1.45 -15.06
N THR A 68 10.38 -1.90 -15.73
CA THR A 68 10.33 -2.03 -17.20
C THR A 68 9.76 -0.81 -17.93
N GLY A 69 8.98 0.04 -17.27
CA GLY A 69 8.30 1.19 -17.86
C GLY A 69 9.16 2.45 -18.07
N THR A 70 10.42 2.48 -17.63
CA THR A 70 11.30 3.65 -17.73
C THR A 70 12.04 3.73 -19.07
N GLY A 71 11.28 3.83 -20.17
CA GLY A 71 11.76 4.12 -21.53
C GLY A 71 12.23 5.57 -21.78
N ALA A 72 12.89 6.20 -20.81
CA ALA A 72 13.47 7.55 -20.90
C ALA A 72 14.97 7.53 -20.54
N GLY A 73 15.70 6.59 -21.14
CA GLY A 73 17.02 6.10 -20.69
C GLY A 73 18.21 7.06 -20.76
N ALA A 74 18.06 8.34 -21.09
CA ALA A 74 19.19 9.29 -21.17
C ALA A 74 19.18 10.40 -20.10
N ARG A 75 18.01 10.80 -19.58
CA ARG A 75 17.90 11.86 -18.56
C ARG A 75 17.65 11.32 -17.15
N ALA A 76 17.05 10.13 -17.03
CA ALA A 76 16.92 9.42 -15.76
C ALA A 76 18.26 8.80 -15.30
N ALA A 77 19.08 8.34 -16.24
CA ALA A 77 20.41 7.76 -15.95
C ALA A 77 21.38 8.75 -15.28
N ALA A 78 21.16 10.06 -15.41
CA ALA A 78 21.94 11.10 -14.74
C ALA A 78 21.40 11.45 -13.33
N MET A 79 20.17 11.05 -12.98
CA MET A 79 19.55 11.33 -11.67
C MET A 79 19.55 10.13 -10.73
N ASP A 80 19.96 8.95 -11.22
CA ASP A 80 20.08 7.70 -10.47
C ASP A 80 21.56 7.25 -10.36
N GLU A 81 22.50 8.15 -10.68
CA GLU A 81 23.92 7.84 -10.58
C GLU A 81 24.32 7.75 -9.11
N TYR A 82 24.82 6.58 -8.73
CA TYR A 82 25.24 6.29 -7.37
C TYR A 82 26.23 7.35 -6.87
N VAL A 83 25.89 7.99 -5.77
CA VAL A 83 26.78 8.91 -5.06
C VAL A 83 27.48 8.11 -3.98
N ILE A 84 28.79 8.24 -3.84
CA ILE A 84 29.53 7.55 -2.78
C ILE A 84 29.18 8.20 -1.44
N GLY A 85 28.95 7.39 -0.42
CA GLY A 85 28.70 7.84 0.94
C GLY A 85 29.66 7.21 1.96
N PRO A 86 29.55 7.62 3.24
CA PRO A 86 30.35 7.05 4.32
C PRO A 86 30.14 5.55 4.47
N GLU A 87 31.17 4.84 4.93
CA GLU A 87 31.19 3.38 5.14
C GLU A 87 31.15 2.50 3.89
N ASP A 88 31.05 3.09 2.69
CA ASP A 88 31.18 2.34 1.43
C ASP A 88 32.57 1.73 1.26
N LEU A 89 32.63 0.54 0.65
CA LEU A 89 33.88 -0.12 0.30
C LEU A 89 34.19 0.12 -1.17
N LEU A 90 35.26 0.83 -1.45
CA LEU A 90 35.73 1.16 -2.80
C LEU A 90 36.97 0.33 -3.12
N GLU A 91 37.02 -0.21 -4.33
CA GLU A 91 38.23 -0.74 -4.94
C GLU A 91 38.77 0.27 -5.92
N ILE A 92 39.98 0.75 -5.63
CA ILE A 92 40.67 1.73 -6.47
C ILE A 92 41.78 0.99 -7.18
N THR A 93 41.72 1.02 -8.51
CA THR A 93 42.69 0.40 -9.40
C THR A 93 43.42 1.50 -10.14
N VAL A 94 44.73 1.40 -10.24
CA VAL A 94 45.57 2.32 -11.02
C VAL A 94 46.29 1.48 -12.06
N PHE A 95 46.00 1.75 -13.33
CA PHE A 95 46.60 1.02 -14.44
C PHE A 95 48.12 1.23 -14.45
N GLU A 96 48.87 0.16 -14.75
CA GLU A 96 50.35 0.13 -14.72
C GLU A 96 51.00 0.45 -13.35
N ALA A 97 50.20 0.61 -12.28
CA ALA A 97 50.66 0.89 -10.92
C ALA A 97 49.88 0.07 -9.88
N ALA A 98 50.02 -1.26 -9.92
CA ALA A 98 49.33 -2.19 -9.02
C ALA A 98 49.63 -1.91 -7.53
N GLU A 99 50.84 -1.43 -7.21
CA GLU A 99 51.26 -1.04 -5.84
C GLU A 99 50.42 0.12 -5.26
N MET A 100 49.77 0.92 -6.12
CA MET A 100 48.87 2.00 -5.72
C MET A 100 47.40 1.57 -5.68
N SER A 101 47.09 0.38 -6.19
CA SER A 101 45.73 -0.16 -6.21
C SER A 101 45.39 -0.72 -4.83
N ARG A 102 44.26 -0.28 -4.25
CA ARG A 102 43.86 -0.69 -2.91
C ARG A 102 42.34 -0.67 -2.75
N THR A 103 41.83 -1.63 -1.97
CA THR A 103 40.48 -1.59 -1.46
C THR A 103 40.45 -0.75 -0.17
N VAL A 104 39.66 0.32 -0.17
CA VAL A 104 39.57 1.30 0.91
C VAL A 104 38.13 1.51 1.32
N ARG A 105 37.89 1.72 2.62
CA ARG A 105 36.57 2.10 3.14
C ARG A 105 36.50 3.60 3.28
N VAL A 106 35.38 4.20 2.87
CA VAL A 106 35.10 5.62 3.06
C VAL A 106 34.89 5.86 4.55
N ALA A 107 35.70 6.73 5.14
CA ALA A 107 35.58 7.08 6.55
C ALA A 107 34.27 7.86 6.82
N ALA A 108 33.84 7.94 8.08
CA ALA A 108 32.69 8.75 8.50
C ALA A 108 32.76 10.23 8.06
N GLY A 109 33.98 10.78 7.95
CA GLY A 109 34.22 12.14 7.43
C GLY A 109 34.08 12.27 5.91
N GLY A 110 33.86 11.17 5.19
CA GLY A 110 33.68 11.13 3.75
C GLY A 110 34.99 11.06 2.94
N GLU A 111 36.10 10.74 3.60
CA GLU A 111 37.43 10.66 2.96
C GLU A 111 37.90 9.22 2.84
N ILE A 112 38.74 8.97 1.84
CA ILE A 112 39.48 7.72 1.62
C ILE A 112 40.97 8.00 1.71
N THR A 113 41.76 7.04 2.18
CA THR A 113 43.22 7.19 2.27
C THR A 113 43.90 6.34 1.20
N LEU A 114 44.56 7.01 0.26
CA LEU A 114 45.32 6.35 -0.81
C LEU A 114 46.82 6.35 -0.51
N PRO A 115 47.57 5.28 -0.87
CA PRO A 115 49.02 5.28 -0.80
C PRO A 115 49.60 6.45 -1.61
N LEU A 116 50.60 7.14 -1.05
CA LEU A 116 51.35 8.25 -1.67
C LEU A 116 50.55 9.54 -1.90
N VAL A 117 49.25 9.47 -2.20
CA VAL A 117 48.36 10.62 -2.39
C VAL A 117 47.81 11.17 -1.06
N GLY A 118 47.57 10.30 -0.08
CA GLY A 118 47.01 10.70 1.22
C GLY A 118 45.46 10.72 1.24
N PRO A 119 44.84 11.52 2.13
CA PRO A 119 43.39 11.59 2.24
C PRO A 119 42.76 12.33 1.04
N VAL A 120 41.74 11.72 0.44
CA VAL A 120 40.98 12.25 -0.69
C VAL A 120 39.50 12.21 -0.35
N ARG A 121 38.78 13.31 -0.58
CA ARG A 121 37.33 13.36 -0.34
C ARG A 121 36.59 12.55 -1.40
N ALA A 122 35.85 11.53 -0.97
CA ALA A 122 35.09 10.62 -1.82
C ALA A 122 33.57 10.76 -1.63
N ALA A 123 33.11 11.06 -0.42
CA ALA A 123 31.67 11.20 -0.16
C ALA A 123 31.09 12.41 -0.91
N GLY A 124 29.93 12.20 -1.53
CA GLY A 124 29.28 13.19 -2.37
C GLY A 124 29.75 13.18 -3.83
N LEU A 125 30.74 12.36 -4.19
CA LEU A 125 31.19 12.18 -5.57
C LEU A 125 30.59 10.90 -6.16
N THR A 126 30.35 10.91 -7.47
CA THR A 126 30.10 9.67 -8.22
C THR A 126 31.43 8.92 -8.42
N PRO A 127 31.41 7.59 -8.66
CA PRO A 127 32.62 6.83 -8.95
C PRO A 127 33.47 7.45 -10.07
N ARG A 128 32.82 7.90 -11.16
CA ARG A 128 33.47 8.58 -12.29
C ARG A 128 34.11 9.91 -11.92
N ALA A 129 33.42 10.69 -11.08
CA ALA A 129 33.98 11.95 -10.58
C ALA A 129 35.22 11.68 -9.71
N LEU A 130 35.17 10.65 -8.86
CA LEU A 130 36.29 10.25 -8.04
C LEU A 130 37.48 9.72 -8.87
N GLU A 131 37.24 8.96 -9.94
CA GLU A 131 38.28 8.56 -10.90
C GLU A 131 39.05 9.78 -11.43
N SER A 132 38.32 10.78 -11.93
CA SER A 132 38.92 12.00 -12.46
C SER A 132 39.74 12.76 -11.42
N VAL A 133 39.26 12.80 -10.16
CA VAL A 133 39.98 13.43 -9.04
C VAL A 133 41.26 12.66 -8.71
N VAL A 134 41.20 11.33 -8.64
CA VAL A 134 42.36 10.49 -8.31
C VAL A 134 43.41 10.57 -9.43
N GLU A 135 43.01 10.54 -10.70
CA GLU A 135 43.91 10.71 -11.82
C GLU A 135 44.64 12.06 -11.79
N GLU A 136 43.91 13.14 -11.51
CA GLU A 136 44.52 14.47 -11.44
C GLU A 136 45.50 14.60 -10.26
N LEU A 137 45.19 14.01 -9.11
CA LEU A 137 46.10 13.99 -7.95
C LEU A 137 47.36 13.16 -8.23
N LEU A 138 47.22 12.00 -8.88
CA LEU A 138 48.36 11.17 -9.27
C LEU A 138 49.22 11.85 -10.34
N ARG A 139 48.58 12.55 -11.30
CA ARG A 139 49.25 13.24 -12.41
C ARG A 139 50.19 14.34 -11.94
N ARG A 140 49.80 15.04 -10.87
CA ARG A 140 50.57 16.16 -10.31
C ARG A 140 51.78 15.72 -9.51
N THR A 141 51.72 14.56 -8.87
CA THR A 141 52.70 14.21 -7.82
C THR A 141 53.57 13.00 -8.19
N TYR A 142 53.06 12.03 -8.96
CA TYR A 142 53.75 10.73 -9.12
C TYR A 142 53.75 10.12 -10.53
N LEU A 143 52.74 10.37 -11.37
CA LEU A 143 52.57 9.71 -12.67
C LEU A 143 52.37 10.73 -13.80
N LYS A 144 52.77 10.40 -15.04
CA LYS A 144 52.61 11.32 -16.18
C LYS A 144 51.24 11.19 -16.86
N ASP A 145 50.76 9.97 -17.01
CA ASP A 145 49.47 9.64 -17.62
C ASP A 145 48.78 8.52 -16.82
N PRO A 146 48.31 8.82 -15.59
CA PRO A 146 47.64 7.81 -14.77
C PRO A 146 46.23 7.55 -15.31
N HIS A 147 45.85 6.27 -15.35
CA HIS A 147 44.46 5.84 -15.52
C HIS A 147 43.99 5.14 -14.26
N ALA A 148 42.92 5.64 -13.64
CA ALA A 148 42.36 5.07 -12.43
C ALA A 148 40.93 4.56 -12.67
N GLY A 149 40.61 3.40 -12.10
CA GLY A 149 39.26 2.84 -12.05
C GLY A 149 38.77 2.76 -10.61
N VAL A 150 37.55 3.22 -10.35
CA VAL A 150 36.91 3.16 -9.03
C VAL A 150 35.68 2.26 -9.13
N PHE A 151 35.70 1.17 -8.35
CA PHE A 151 34.58 0.23 -8.27
C PHE A 151 34.00 0.18 -6.85
N VAL A 152 32.69 0.30 -6.72
CA VAL A 152 32.01 0.15 -5.41
C VAL A 152 31.80 -1.33 -5.14
N ARG A 153 32.59 -1.89 -4.22
CA ARG A 153 32.49 -3.30 -3.81
C ARG A 153 31.30 -3.54 -2.90
N GLU A 154 31.10 -2.66 -1.92
CA GLU A 154 29.99 -2.75 -0.96
C GLU A 154 29.38 -1.37 -0.76
N MET A 155 28.06 -1.31 -0.86
CA MET A 155 27.25 -0.12 -0.62
C MET A 155 26.66 -0.22 0.78
N GLN A 156 27.09 0.66 1.69
CA GLN A 156 26.62 0.69 3.08
C GLN A 156 25.96 2.02 3.45
N SER A 157 26.27 3.07 2.69
CA SER A 157 25.76 4.42 2.92
C SER A 157 24.26 4.57 2.65
N HIS A 158 23.69 3.82 1.70
CA HIS A 158 22.32 4.03 1.23
C HIS A 158 21.29 3.07 1.84
N ALA A 159 21.27 3.03 3.17
CA ALA A 159 20.36 2.17 3.93
C ALA A 159 18.94 2.76 4.03
N VAL A 160 17.92 1.93 3.87
CA VAL A 160 16.53 2.19 4.24
C VAL A 160 16.11 1.17 5.29
N SER A 161 15.47 1.64 6.35
CA SER A 161 14.99 0.77 7.43
C SER A 161 13.53 0.39 7.20
N VAL A 162 13.25 -0.90 7.06
CA VAL A 162 11.88 -1.40 6.91
C VAL A 162 11.49 -2.21 8.14
N PHE A 163 10.42 -1.82 8.82
CA PHE A 163 9.95 -2.57 10.00
C PHE A 163 8.43 -2.49 10.17
N GLY A 164 7.90 -3.28 11.11
CA GLY A 164 6.47 -3.43 11.34
C GLY A 164 5.94 -4.73 10.74
N ALA A 165 4.72 -4.69 10.20
CA ALA A 165 4.03 -5.87 9.67
C ALA A 165 4.45 -6.20 8.22
N VAL A 166 5.73 -6.50 8.04
CA VAL A 166 6.32 -7.00 6.79
C VAL A 166 6.87 -8.41 7.01
N LYS A 167 7.05 -9.20 5.95
CA LYS A 167 7.55 -10.58 6.09
C LYS A 167 8.99 -10.63 6.60
N LYS A 168 9.85 -9.77 6.06
CA LYS A 168 11.25 -9.63 6.49
C LYS A 168 11.52 -8.19 6.91
N PRO A 169 11.43 -7.86 8.22
CA PRO A 169 11.90 -6.57 8.71
C PRO A 169 13.43 -6.54 8.71
N GLY A 170 14.01 -5.39 8.39
CA GLY A 170 15.46 -5.24 8.31
C GLY A 170 15.90 -3.94 7.67
N VAL A 171 17.22 -3.78 7.56
CA VAL A 171 17.85 -2.67 6.85
C VAL A 171 18.22 -3.14 5.46
N TYR A 172 17.79 -2.39 4.45
CA TYR A 172 17.97 -2.70 3.04
C TYR A 172 18.81 -1.63 2.38
N GLN A 173 19.81 -2.03 1.61
CA GLN A 173 20.65 -1.13 0.84
C GLN A 173 19.96 -0.86 -0.50
N ILE A 174 19.63 0.40 -0.80
CA ILE A 174 18.98 0.79 -2.05
C ILE A 174 19.90 1.65 -2.91
N ARG A 175 19.75 1.54 -4.23
CA ARG A 175 20.40 2.44 -5.19
C ARG A 175 19.41 3.54 -5.57
N GLY A 176 19.84 4.79 -5.44
CA GLY A 176 19.04 5.97 -5.76
C GLY A 176 17.75 6.08 -4.95
N GLU A 177 16.73 6.70 -5.56
CA GLU A 177 15.39 6.77 -4.98
C GLU A 177 14.59 5.54 -5.40
N LYS A 178 13.95 4.87 -4.44
CA LYS A 178 13.02 3.76 -4.70
C LYS A 178 11.62 4.14 -4.26
N THR A 179 10.61 3.54 -4.84
CA THR A 179 9.23 3.73 -4.40
C THR A 179 8.90 2.86 -3.18
N VAL A 180 7.88 3.25 -2.39
CA VAL A 180 7.42 2.44 -1.25
C VAL A 180 7.11 1.00 -1.66
N ILE A 181 6.50 0.81 -2.84
CA ILE A 181 6.18 -0.52 -3.38
C ILE A 181 7.46 -1.36 -3.59
N GLU A 182 8.50 -0.78 -4.20
CA GLU A 182 9.78 -1.47 -4.41
C GLU A 182 10.45 -1.83 -3.07
N VAL A 183 10.42 -0.92 -2.10
CA VAL A 183 11.00 -1.16 -0.77
C VAL A 183 10.24 -2.26 -0.02
N LEU A 184 8.91 -2.30 -0.10
CA LEU A 184 8.12 -3.39 0.47
C LEU A 184 8.37 -4.73 -0.25
N ALA A 185 8.63 -4.70 -1.56
CA ALA A 185 9.00 -5.89 -2.32
C ALA A 185 10.36 -6.45 -1.87
N LEU A 186 11.35 -5.58 -1.58
CA LEU A 186 12.64 -5.98 -0.98
C LEU A 186 12.44 -6.68 0.38
N ALA A 187 11.40 -6.30 1.13
CA ALA A 187 11.00 -6.93 2.39
C ALA A 187 10.12 -8.19 2.24
N GLU A 188 10.04 -8.76 1.03
CA GLU A 188 9.21 -9.92 0.64
C GLU A 188 7.68 -9.69 0.75
N GLY A 189 7.28 -8.42 0.82
CA GLY A 189 5.91 -7.99 0.94
C GLY A 189 5.40 -7.88 2.39
N LEU A 190 4.09 -7.77 2.50
CA LEU A 190 3.37 -7.57 3.75
C LEU A 190 3.21 -8.89 4.52
N ALA A 191 3.24 -8.80 5.86
CA ALA A 191 2.93 -9.91 6.74
C ALA A 191 1.42 -10.18 6.83
N ASP A 192 1.03 -11.34 7.35
CA ASP A 192 -0.38 -11.74 7.50
C ASP A 192 -1.17 -10.86 8.48
N ASP A 193 -0.47 -10.19 9.40
CA ASP A 193 -1.01 -9.24 10.37
C ASP A 193 -0.83 -7.78 9.94
N ALA A 194 -0.55 -7.52 8.66
CA ALA A 194 -0.38 -6.17 8.13
C ALA A 194 -1.69 -5.37 8.09
N GLY A 195 -1.58 -4.12 8.53
CA GLY A 195 -2.62 -3.10 8.36
C GLY A 195 -2.58 -2.49 6.96
N ASP A 196 -3.37 -1.44 6.75
CA ASP A 196 -3.52 -0.77 5.46
C ASP A 196 -2.73 0.53 5.34
N THR A 197 -1.94 0.89 6.35
CA THR A 197 -1.16 2.14 6.39
C THR A 197 0.33 1.85 6.45
N VAL A 198 1.07 2.51 5.57
CA VAL A 198 2.52 2.64 5.64
C VAL A 198 2.85 4.05 6.07
N VAL A 199 3.73 4.18 7.04
CA VAL A 199 4.25 5.43 7.52
C VAL A 199 5.69 5.52 7.04
N VAL A 200 5.99 6.52 6.21
CA VAL A 200 7.35 6.84 5.79
C VAL A 200 7.82 8.02 6.63
N GLU A 201 8.81 7.79 7.48
CA GLU A 201 9.48 8.85 8.24
C GLU A 201 10.76 9.22 7.51
N HIS A 202 10.80 10.43 6.96
CA HIS A 202 11.97 10.93 6.26
C HIS A 202 13.01 11.41 7.28
N SER A 203 14.18 10.78 7.26
CA SER A 203 15.27 11.17 8.14
C SER A 203 15.91 12.46 7.65
N ALA A 204 15.86 13.50 8.48
CA ALA A 204 16.46 14.81 8.25
C ALA A 204 17.99 14.79 8.02
N THR A 205 18.64 13.64 8.21
CA THR A 205 20.10 13.52 8.22
C THR A 205 20.74 13.50 6.82
N TYR A 206 19.97 13.22 5.77
CA TYR A 206 20.48 13.16 4.39
C TYR A 206 20.30 14.46 3.58
N GLY A 207 20.11 15.59 4.25
CA GLY A 207 20.05 16.92 3.64
C GLY A 207 20.98 17.90 4.33
N HIS A 208 22.14 18.17 3.71
CA HIS A 208 22.95 19.40 3.80
C HIS A 208 23.11 20.08 5.18
N SER A 209 24.33 19.99 5.71
CA SER A 209 25.03 21.00 6.53
C SER A 209 24.19 21.97 7.38
N GLY A 210 24.17 21.74 8.69
CA GLY A 210 24.37 22.80 9.68
C GLY A 210 23.23 23.78 9.97
N ALA A 211 22.01 23.59 9.46
CA ALA A 211 20.87 24.43 9.83
C ALA A 211 19.71 23.55 10.31
N GLU A 212 19.37 23.70 11.60
CA GLU A 212 18.11 23.35 12.26
C GLU A 212 17.42 22.08 11.74
N LEU A 213 17.65 20.93 12.42
CA LEU A 213 17.07 19.62 12.08
C LEU A 213 15.59 19.79 11.68
N PRO A 214 15.24 19.65 10.38
CA PRO A 214 13.84 19.70 9.99
C PRO A 214 13.12 18.58 10.73
N ARG A 215 11.97 18.91 11.32
CA ARG A 215 11.08 17.95 11.97
C ARG A 215 10.87 16.78 11.01
N ALA A 216 11.15 15.56 11.45
CA ALA A 216 10.98 14.35 10.64
C ALA A 216 9.62 14.41 9.94
N GLU A 217 9.64 14.51 8.61
CA GLU A 217 8.42 14.58 7.82
C GLU A 217 7.84 13.17 7.80
N THR A 218 6.66 13.03 8.38
CA THR A 218 5.95 11.76 8.42
C THR A 218 4.90 11.77 7.32
N VAL A 219 5.08 10.91 6.33
CA VAL A 219 4.15 10.74 5.22
C VAL A 219 3.38 9.45 5.45
N GLU A 220 2.08 9.57 5.71
CA GLU A 220 1.19 8.41 5.80
C GLU A 220 0.64 8.07 4.43
N VAL A 221 0.78 6.81 4.05
CA VAL A 221 0.37 6.29 2.75
C VAL A 221 -0.56 5.11 2.95
N SER A 222 -1.75 5.17 2.37
CA SER A 222 -2.68 4.03 2.38
C SER A 222 -2.28 3.02 1.30
N LEU A 223 -2.02 1.79 1.71
CA LEU A 223 -1.74 0.64 0.83
C LEU A 223 -2.88 0.35 -0.12
N LYS A 224 -4.13 0.59 0.29
CA LYS A 224 -5.30 0.41 -0.57
C LYS A 224 -5.22 1.30 -1.79
N SER A 225 -4.91 2.59 -1.59
CA SER A 225 -4.78 3.56 -2.67
C SER A 225 -3.59 3.23 -3.57
N LEU A 226 -2.44 2.88 -2.99
CA LEU A 226 -1.23 2.49 -3.72
C LEU A 226 -1.45 1.32 -4.68
N LEU A 227 -2.25 0.35 -4.25
CA LEU A 227 -2.36 -0.91 -4.96
C LEU A 227 -3.58 -0.92 -5.87
N THR A 228 -4.69 -0.32 -5.47
CA THR A 228 -5.95 -0.36 -6.24
C THR A 228 -6.03 0.76 -7.28
N SER A 229 -5.48 1.94 -6.99
CA SER A 229 -5.52 3.06 -7.92
C SER A 229 -4.20 3.15 -8.68
N SER A 230 -4.25 3.32 -10.00
CA SER A 230 -3.06 3.66 -10.83
C SER A 230 -2.55 5.08 -10.58
N ASP A 231 -2.84 5.67 -9.42
CA ASP A 231 -2.40 7.03 -9.09
C ASP A 231 -0.92 6.98 -8.67
N ALA A 232 -0.05 7.19 -9.65
CA ALA A 232 1.40 7.25 -9.45
C ALA A 232 1.81 8.32 -8.41
N ARG A 233 0.94 9.29 -8.10
CA ARG A 233 1.20 10.31 -7.06
C ARG A 233 1.10 9.75 -5.65
N ALA A 234 0.35 8.67 -5.44
CA ALA A 234 0.28 8.00 -4.14
C ALA A 234 1.57 7.23 -3.83
N ASN A 235 2.31 6.81 -4.86
CA ASN A 235 3.54 6.02 -4.71
C ASN A 235 4.72 6.91 -4.32
N VAL A 236 4.80 7.19 -3.02
CA VAL A 236 5.85 8.01 -2.42
C VAL A 236 7.23 7.43 -2.73
N ARG A 237 8.18 8.31 -3.05
CA ARG A 237 9.59 7.93 -3.21
C ARG A 237 10.27 7.93 -1.85
N VAL A 238 10.88 6.81 -1.54
CA VAL A 238 11.71 6.52 -0.38
C VAL A 238 13.16 6.81 -0.73
N ARG A 239 13.81 7.54 0.16
CA ARG A 239 15.21 7.95 0.05
C ARG A 239 16.08 7.17 1.00
N PRO A 240 17.38 7.07 0.70
CA PRO A 240 18.38 6.63 1.65
C PRO A 240 18.27 7.38 2.99
N GLY A 241 18.23 6.63 4.09
CA GLY A 241 18.00 7.14 5.44
C GLY A 241 16.55 7.08 5.92
N ASP A 242 15.59 6.84 5.04
CA ASP A 242 14.17 6.78 5.41
C ASP A 242 13.84 5.53 6.24
N ILE A 243 12.79 5.70 7.04
CA ILE A 243 12.17 4.63 7.80
C ILE A 243 10.80 4.33 7.20
N VAL A 244 10.62 3.11 6.71
CA VAL A 244 9.34 2.61 6.19
C VAL A 244 8.72 1.68 7.23
N LYS A 245 7.65 2.14 7.85
CA LYS A 245 6.94 1.43 8.92
C LYS A 245 5.56 0.99 8.46
N VAL A 246 5.30 -0.31 8.49
CA VAL A 246 3.97 -0.86 8.19
C VAL A 246 3.19 -1.08 9.47
N THR A 247 1.97 -0.53 9.56
CA THR A 247 1.11 -0.73 10.73
C THR A 247 0.59 -2.16 10.79
N ARG A 248 0.16 -2.61 11.97
CA ARG A 248 -0.51 -3.90 12.13
C ARG A 248 -2.01 -3.74 11.93
N ALA A 249 -2.66 -4.79 11.44
CA ALA A 249 -4.10 -4.88 11.32
C ALA A 249 -4.76 -4.66 12.67
N GLY A 250 -5.90 -3.96 12.65
CA GLY A 250 -6.77 -3.88 13.83
C GLY A 250 -7.29 -5.27 14.20
N ILE A 251 -7.62 -5.48 15.47
CA ILE A 251 -8.21 -6.75 15.94
C ILE A 251 -9.60 -6.49 16.53
N VAL A 252 -10.57 -7.33 16.20
CA VAL A 252 -11.88 -7.39 16.86
C VAL A 252 -11.96 -8.65 17.70
N TYR A 253 -12.65 -8.61 18.83
CA TYR A 253 -12.82 -9.76 19.70
C TYR A 253 -14.27 -10.23 19.66
N VAL A 254 -14.47 -11.53 19.51
CA VAL A 254 -15.79 -12.17 19.68
C VAL A 254 -15.71 -13.11 20.87
N ILE A 255 -16.55 -12.86 21.86
CA ILE A 255 -16.55 -13.60 23.13
C ILE A 255 -17.97 -13.99 23.56
N GLY A 256 -18.04 -15.00 24.42
CA GLY A 256 -19.29 -15.53 24.97
C GLY A 256 -19.77 -16.77 24.20
N GLU A 257 -21.08 -16.88 24.01
CA GLU A 257 -21.77 -18.04 23.45
C GLU A 257 -21.69 -18.09 21.92
N VAL A 258 -20.48 -18.30 21.44
CA VAL A 258 -20.13 -18.59 20.04
C VAL A 258 -19.35 -19.90 20.00
N LYS A 259 -19.26 -20.55 18.84
CA LYS A 259 -18.54 -21.82 18.75
C LYS A 259 -17.02 -21.65 18.92
N LYS A 260 -16.46 -20.57 18.36
CA LYS A 260 -15.04 -20.26 18.43
C LYS A 260 -14.80 -18.83 18.92
N PRO A 261 -14.78 -18.61 20.25
CA PRO A 261 -14.44 -17.30 20.79
C PRO A 261 -12.96 -16.99 20.53
N GLY A 262 -12.64 -15.72 20.24
CA GLY A 262 -11.28 -15.33 19.92
C GLY A 262 -11.16 -13.91 19.35
N GLY A 263 -9.92 -13.52 19.08
CA GLY A 263 -9.60 -12.29 18.36
C GLY A 263 -9.43 -12.57 16.87
N PHE A 264 -9.97 -11.70 16.03
CA PHE A 264 -9.94 -11.80 14.58
C PHE A 264 -9.32 -10.53 13.98
N LEU A 265 -8.33 -10.70 13.12
CA LEU A 265 -7.64 -9.61 12.46
C LEU A 265 -8.53 -9.00 11.37
N LEU A 266 -8.57 -7.67 11.33
CA LEU A 266 -9.14 -6.87 10.25
C LEU A 266 -8.16 -6.88 9.09
N ARG A 267 -8.18 -7.97 8.33
CA ARG A 267 -7.36 -8.12 7.12
C ARG A 267 -7.94 -7.15 6.09
N THR A 268 -7.19 -6.10 5.77
CA THR A 268 -7.58 -5.08 4.79
C THR A 268 -8.75 -4.20 5.26
N ASN A 269 -8.84 -2.98 4.73
CA ASN A 269 -9.86 -1.97 5.05
C ASN A 269 -11.31 -2.37 4.61
N GLU A 270 -11.62 -3.67 4.64
CA GLU A 270 -12.98 -4.15 4.72
C GLU A 270 -13.41 -4.07 6.19
N ASN A 271 -14.31 -3.14 6.41
CA ASN A 271 -15.11 -3.06 7.61
C ASN A 271 -15.74 -4.43 7.91
N ILE A 272 -15.22 -5.15 8.90
CA ILE A 272 -15.83 -6.42 9.30
C ILE A 272 -17.17 -6.13 9.97
N SER A 273 -18.22 -6.79 9.51
CA SER A 273 -19.53 -6.66 10.13
C SER A 273 -19.69 -7.61 11.32
N VAL A 274 -20.73 -7.42 12.14
CA VAL A 274 -21.04 -8.36 13.22
C VAL A 274 -21.30 -9.75 12.68
N LEU A 275 -22.03 -9.88 11.56
CA LEU A 275 -22.29 -11.20 10.97
C LEU A 275 -21.01 -11.86 10.46
N GLN A 276 -20.12 -11.11 9.82
CA GLN A 276 -18.84 -11.63 9.32
C GLN A 276 -17.95 -12.07 10.49
N ALA A 277 -17.87 -11.28 11.57
CA ALA A 277 -17.14 -11.65 12.77
C ALA A 277 -17.71 -12.92 13.43
N LEU A 278 -19.04 -13.07 13.47
CA LEU A 278 -19.69 -14.29 13.96
C LEU A 278 -19.44 -15.48 13.04
N ALA A 279 -19.32 -15.29 11.72
CA ALA A 279 -18.97 -16.33 10.78
C ALA A 279 -17.54 -16.83 11.02
N LEU A 280 -16.58 -15.92 11.24
CA LEU A 280 -15.21 -16.28 11.64
C LEU A 280 -15.17 -17.02 12.98
N ALA A 281 -16.11 -16.72 13.88
CA ALA A 281 -16.32 -17.43 15.14
C ALA A 281 -17.14 -18.75 15.00
N GLU A 282 -17.32 -19.25 13.77
CA GLU A 282 -18.06 -20.48 13.42
C GLU A 282 -19.56 -20.48 13.80
N GLY A 283 -20.10 -19.29 14.04
CA GLY A 283 -21.48 -19.03 14.37
C GLY A 283 -21.82 -19.14 15.86
N LEU A 284 -23.11 -19.02 16.15
CA LEU A 284 -23.67 -19.04 17.50
C LEU A 284 -23.83 -20.47 18.02
N THR A 285 -23.77 -20.63 19.35
CA THR A 285 -24.17 -21.87 20.02
C THR A 285 -25.71 -21.98 20.10
N ARG A 286 -26.22 -23.16 20.50
CA ARG A 286 -27.68 -23.36 20.69
C ARG A 286 -28.23 -22.54 21.86
N THR A 287 -27.37 -22.20 22.81
CA THR A 287 -27.66 -21.48 24.07
C THR A 287 -27.53 -19.97 23.97
N SER A 288 -27.12 -19.41 22.83
CA SER A 288 -26.90 -17.96 22.69
C SER A 288 -28.17 -17.12 22.84
N ALA A 289 -28.04 -15.99 23.55
CA ALA A 289 -29.07 -14.97 23.71
C ALA A 289 -28.94 -13.88 22.63
N LYS A 290 -29.45 -14.16 21.42
CA LYS A 290 -29.38 -13.25 20.26
C LYS A 290 -29.78 -11.80 20.57
N GLY A 291 -30.89 -11.59 21.29
CA GLY A 291 -31.42 -10.25 21.60
C GLY A 291 -30.67 -9.45 22.68
N GLN A 292 -29.66 -10.04 23.31
CA GLN A 292 -28.81 -9.41 24.34
C GLN A 292 -27.35 -9.23 23.88
N THR A 293 -27.08 -9.52 22.60
CA THR A 293 -25.77 -9.29 21.99
C THR A 293 -25.45 -7.81 22.01
N ARG A 294 -24.20 -7.48 22.31
CA ARG A 294 -23.73 -6.10 22.40
C ARG A 294 -22.30 -5.97 21.90
N ILE A 295 -21.98 -4.80 21.37
CA ILE A 295 -20.64 -4.39 21.04
C ILE A 295 -20.15 -3.50 22.19
N LEU A 296 -19.01 -3.87 22.78
CA LEU A 296 -18.31 -3.03 23.74
C LEU A 296 -17.24 -2.27 22.96
N ARG A 297 -17.47 -0.98 22.73
CA ARG A 297 -16.58 -0.10 21.97
C ARG A 297 -15.86 0.81 22.93
N THR A 298 -14.52 0.87 22.84
CA THR A 298 -13.75 1.81 23.66
C THR A 298 -13.47 3.05 22.82
N ASN A 299 -13.91 4.21 23.30
CA ASN A 299 -13.59 5.48 22.65
C ASN A 299 -12.09 5.75 22.81
N PRO A 300 -11.33 5.96 21.70
CA PRO A 300 -9.88 6.10 21.74
C PRO A 300 -9.40 7.35 22.49
N ASP A 301 -10.19 8.43 22.50
CA ASP A 301 -9.80 9.72 23.09
C ASP A 301 -10.11 9.78 24.59
N THR A 302 -11.25 9.21 24.99
CA THR A 302 -11.73 9.30 26.39
C THR A 302 -11.44 8.05 27.21
N GLY A 303 -11.11 6.93 26.56
CA GLY A 303 -10.94 5.62 27.20
C GLY A 303 -12.22 5.02 27.77
N LYS A 304 -13.37 5.69 27.64
CA LYS A 304 -14.66 5.20 28.13
C LYS A 304 -15.17 4.09 27.21
N ARG A 305 -15.82 3.09 27.82
CA ARG A 305 -16.49 2.00 27.11
C ARG A 305 -17.96 2.35 26.89
N GLU A 306 -18.39 2.25 25.66
CA GLU A 306 -19.78 2.37 25.24
C GLU A 306 -20.33 0.98 24.90
N GLU A 307 -21.55 0.70 25.34
CA GLU A 307 -22.26 -0.55 25.01
C GLU A 307 -23.30 -0.27 23.93
N LEU A 308 -23.07 -0.79 22.72
CA LEU A 308 -24.02 -0.73 21.62
C LEU A 308 -24.80 -2.03 21.56
N ARG A 309 -26.11 -1.96 21.79
CA ARG A 309 -26.99 -3.14 21.68
C ARG A 309 -27.15 -3.54 20.22
N VAL A 310 -26.96 -4.83 19.92
CA VAL A 310 -27.14 -5.38 18.57
C VAL A 310 -28.33 -6.34 18.58
N PRO A 311 -29.46 -6.01 17.91
CA PRO A 311 -30.60 -6.90 17.78
C PRO A 311 -30.29 -8.02 16.77
N LEU A 312 -29.44 -8.96 17.17
CA LEU A 312 -28.87 -9.97 16.26
C LEU A 312 -29.93 -10.84 15.57
N GLY A 313 -31.09 -11.05 16.21
CA GLY A 313 -32.22 -11.75 15.58
C GLY A 313 -32.78 -11.03 14.36
N ASP A 314 -32.86 -9.69 14.40
CA ASP A 314 -33.36 -8.87 13.30
C ASP A 314 -32.30 -8.72 12.21
N VAL A 315 -31.03 -8.54 12.60
CA VAL A 315 -29.88 -8.48 11.69
C VAL A 315 -29.78 -9.77 10.86
N LEU A 316 -29.84 -10.95 11.51
CA LEU A 316 -29.81 -12.25 10.83
C LEU A 316 -30.98 -12.46 9.85
N SER A 317 -32.12 -11.81 10.11
CA SER A 317 -33.32 -11.90 9.26
C SER A 317 -33.43 -10.79 8.21
N GLY A 318 -32.43 -9.90 8.13
CA GLY A 318 -32.44 -8.75 7.22
C GLY A 318 -33.43 -7.64 7.59
N ARG A 319 -34.01 -7.65 8.80
CA ARG A 319 -34.91 -6.59 9.30
C ARG A 319 -34.18 -5.40 9.93
N ALA A 320 -32.90 -5.55 10.22
CA ALA A 320 -32.04 -4.50 10.75
C ALA A 320 -30.69 -4.51 9.99
N PRO A 321 -30.03 -3.35 9.83
CA PRO A 321 -28.72 -3.27 9.19
C PRO A 321 -27.67 -4.00 10.04
N ASP A 322 -26.68 -4.60 9.36
CA ASP A 322 -25.55 -5.27 10.01
C ASP A 322 -24.50 -4.24 10.45
N PRO A 323 -24.26 -4.06 11.76
CA PRO A 323 -23.31 -3.06 12.23
C PRO A 323 -21.88 -3.41 11.84
N VAL A 324 -21.12 -2.39 11.44
CA VAL A 324 -19.68 -2.48 11.21
C VAL A 324 -18.91 -2.37 12.52
N LEU A 325 -17.95 -3.26 12.72
CA LEU A 325 -17.03 -3.25 13.84
C LEU A 325 -15.81 -2.37 13.53
N GLN A 326 -15.28 -1.77 14.59
CA GLN A 326 -14.05 -1.00 14.59
C GLN A 326 -12.94 -1.79 15.26
N ALA A 327 -11.69 -1.42 14.96
CA ALA A 327 -10.55 -1.98 15.66
C ALA A 327 -10.73 -1.85 17.18
N ARG A 328 -10.45 -2.94 17.89
CA ARG A 328 -10.58 -3.12 19.35
C ARG A 328 -12.01 -3.24 19.88
N ASP A 329 -13.01 -3.36 19.00
CA ASP A 329 -14.36 -3.71 19.43
C ASP A 329 -14.43 -5.12 20.01
N ILE A 330 -15.31 -5.30 21.00
CA ILE A 330 -15.62 -6.61 21.57
C ILE A 330 -17.09 -6.92 21.32
N VAL A 331 -17.36 -7.91 20.49
CA VAL A 331 -18.69 -8.50 20.33
C VAL A 331 -18.91 -9.50 21.45
N PHE A 332 -19.79 -9.15 22.38
CA PHE A 332 -20.18 -10.02 23.49
C PHE A 332 -21.53 -10.65 23.21
N VAL A 333 -21.54 -11.98 23.11
CA VAL A 333 -22.74 -12.81 22.94
C VAL A 333 -23.06 -13.51 24.25
N PRO A 334 -24.05 -13.06 25.03
CA PRO A 334 -24.37 -13.70 26.31
C PRO A 334 -25.12 -15.03 26.13
N ASN A 335 -25.16 -15.80 27.24
CA ASN A 335 -25.96 -17.01 27.38
C ASN A 335 -27.43 -16.71 27.67
N SER A 336 -28.32 -17.47 27.03
CA SER A 336 -29.74 -17.49 27.35
C SER A 336 -30.03 -18.50 28.46
N ALA A 337 -30.28 -17.99 29.68
CA ALA A 337 -30.61 -18.82 30.84
C ALA A 337 -31.77 -19.79 30.59
N VAL A 338 -32.82 -19.34 29.88
CA VAL A 338 -33.98 -20.18 29.52
C VAL A 338 -33.58 -21.32 28.59
N LYS A 339 -32.81 -21.04 27.52
CA LYS A 339 -32.38 -22.09 26.58
C LYS A 339 -31.42 -23.07 27.25
N SER A 340 -30.52 -22.57 28.08
CA SER A 340 -29.59 -23.41 28.85
C SER A 340 -30.31 -24.31 29.85
N ALA A 341 -31.35 -23.81 30.53
CA ALA A 341 -32.18 -24.62 31.43
C ALA A 341 -32.96 -25.70 30.67
N LEU A 342 -33.54 -25.37 29.52
CA LEU A 342 -34.27 -26.34 28.68
C LEU A 342 -33.36 -27.48 28.18
N LEU A 343 -32.16 -27.16 27.69
CA LEU A 343 -31.19 -28.15 27.24
C LEU A 343 -30.80 -29.11 28.39
N ARG A 344 -30.41 -28.56 29.55
CA ARG A 344 -30.05 -29.37 30.73
C ARG A 344 -31.22 -30.22 31.25
N GLY A 345 -32.44 -29.66 31.25
CA GLY A 345 -33.64 -30.38 31.66
C GLY A 345 -33.96 -31.57 30.74
N SER A 346 -33.76 -31.43 29.43
CA SER A 346 -33.97 -32.53 28.47
C SER A 346 -32.94 -33.65 28.62
N GLU A 347 -31.67 -33.32 28.89
CA GLU A 347 -30.61 -34.31 29.15
C GLU A 347 -30.90 -35.11 30.43
N ALA A 348 -31.37 -34.43 31.49
CA ALA A 348 -31.76 -35.08 32.75
C ALA A 348 -33.01 -35.98 32.59
N ALA A 349 -33.96 -35.62 31.73
CA ALA A 349 -35.14 -36.45 31.48
C ALA A 349 -34.78 -37.77 30.77
N ILE A 350 -33.84 -37.74 29.82
CA ILE A 350 -33.39 -38.94 29.09
C ILE A 350 -32.68 -39.92 30.03
N SER A 351 -31.88 -39.43 30.99
CA SER A 351 -31.20 -40.31 31.96
C SER A 351 -32.18 -40.98 32.94
N ILE A 352 -33.24 -40.27 33.36
CA ILE A 352 -34.29 -40.84 34.22
C ILE A 352 -35.07 -41.95 33.50
N VAL A 353 -35.44 -41.75 32.23
CA VAL A 353 -36.17 -42.77 31.45
C VAL A 353 -35.32 -44.01 31.20
N SER A 354 -34.03 -43.84 30.94
CA SER A 354 -33.09 -44.95 30.73
C SER A 354 -32.90 -45.78 32.00
N GLY A 355 -32.76 -45.12 33.16
CA GLY A 355 -32.68 -45.79 34.47
C GLY A 355 -33.96 -46.55 34.82
N ALA A 356 -35.13 -45.97 34.51
CA ALA A 356 -36.41 -46.63 34.75
C ALA A 356 -36.64 -47.87 33.85
N LEU A 357 -36.16 -47.85 32.60
CA LEU A 357 -36.24 -48.99 31.68
C LEU A 357 -35.27 -50.13 32.05
N ILE A 358 -34.08 -49.81 32.59
CA ILE A 358 -33.12 -50.82 33.06
C ILE A 358 -33.63 -51.51 34.34
N TYR A 359 -34.36 -50.78 35.20
CA TYR A 359 -34.84 -51.34 36.47
C TYR A 359 -36.10 -52.21 36.32
N HIS A 360 -36.77 -52.19 35.17
CA HIS A 360 -38.03 -52.92 34.97
C HIS A 360 -37.89 -54.24 34.18
N ARG A 361 -36.69 -54.82 34.08
CA ARG A 361 -36.43 -56.14 33.51
C ARG A 361 -35.68 -57.00 34.51
#